data_AF-A0A396QPL7-F1
#
_entry.id   AF-A0A396QPL7-F1
#
_cell.length_a   1.000
_cell.length_b   1.000
_cell.length_c   1.000
_cell.angle_alpha   90.00
_cell.angle_beta   90.00
_cell.angle_gamma   90.00
#
_symmetry.space_group_name_H-M   'P 1'
#
loop_
_entity.id
_entity.type
_entity.pdbx_description
1 polymer ?
#
loop_
_entity_poly.entity_id
_entity_poly.type
_entity_poly.pdbx_seq_one_letter_code
_entity_poly.pdbx_strand_id
1 'polypeptide(L)' 'MDRKKKKKRILVAGGRLQGTEIVYLARKAGYCVILIDRSENAPAAGLADLFVRLICLRSRL' A
#
# COMPACT_ATOMS: atom_id res chain seq x y z
N MET A 1 13.97 -29.42 1.18
CA MET A 1 12.57 -29.13 0.76
C MET A 1 12.32 -27.64 0.96
N ASP A 2 12.70 -26.82 0.00
CA ASP A 2 12.72 -25.37 0.11
C ASP A 2 11.35 -24.80 -0.31
N ARG A 3 10.41 -24.66 0.63
CA ARG A 3 9.12 -24.02 0.36
C ARG A 3 9.38 -22.51 0.22
N LYS A 4 9.70 -22.02 -1.00
CA LYS A 4 9.67 -20.58 -1.32
C LYS A 4 8.29 -20.02 -0.95
N LYS A 5 8.18 -19.46 0.26
CA LYS A 5 6.93 -18.97 0.83
C LYS A 5 6.52 -17.75 -0.01
N LYS A 6 5.44 -17.89 -0.79
CA LYS A 6 4.96 -16.82 -1.67
C LYS A 6 4.64 -15.57 -0.82
N LYS A 7 5.33 -14.47 -1.09
CA LYS A 7 5.16 -13.20 -0.36
C LYS A 7 3.72 -12.71 -0.55
N LYS A 8 2.96 -12.58 0.55
CA LYS A 8 1.56 -12.12 0.50
C LYS A 8 1.53 -10.65 0.07
N ARG A 9 0.50 -10.27 -0.69
CA ARG A 9 0.30 -8.91 -1.17
C ARG A 9 -0.84 -8.25 -0.42
N ILE A 10 -0.70 -6.98 -0.09
CA ILE A 10 -1.74 -6.15 0.51
C ILE A 10 -1.85 -4.83 -0.26
N LEU A 11 -3.08 -4.38 -0.49
CA LEU A 11 -3.38 -3.07 -1.04
C LEU A 11 -3.81 -2.15 0.11
N VAL A 12 -3.19 -0.98 0.21
CA VAL A 12 -3.52 0.06 1.19
C VAL A 12 -4.11 1.24 0.44
N ALA A 13 -5.32 1.65 0.81
CA ALA A 13 -6.00 2.79 0.21
C ALA A 13 -5.96 4.00 1.13
N GLY A 14 -5.21 5.03 0.72
CA GLY A 14 -4.88 6.21 1.53
C GLY A 14 -3.54 6.04 2.24
N GLY A 15 -2.66 7.03 2.09
CA GLY A 15 -1.28 7.04 2.55
C GLY A 15 -0.95 8.18 3.50
N ARG A 16 -1.95 8.75 4.17
CA ARG A 16 -1.78 9.68 5.32
C ARG A 16 -1.32 8.89 6.56
N LEU A 17 -1.54 9.41 7.78
CA LEU A 17 -1.02 8.82 9.02
C LEU A 17 -1.31 7.32 9.19
N GLN A 18 -2.58 6.92 9.20
CA GLN A 18 -2.94 5.49 9.38
C GLN A 18 -2.44 4.61 8.23
N GLY A 19 -2.52 5.10 6.99
CA GLY A 19 -1.98 4.40 5.83
C GLY A 19 -0.47 4.17 5.93
N THR A 20 0.26 5.15 6.45
CA THR A 20 1.71 5.08 6.66
C THR A 20 2.07 3.99 7.67
N GLU A 21 1.36 3.92 8.79
CA GLU A 21 1.55 2.88 9.81
C GLU A 21 1.30 1.48 9.25
N ILE A 22 0.21 1.31 8.48
CA ILE A 22 -0.12 0.02 7.83
C ILE A 22 0.98 -0.38 6.85
N VAL A 23 1.41 0.54 5.98
CA VAL A 23 2.47 0.26 4.99
C VAL A 23 3.77 -0.12 5.69
N TYR A 24 4.15 0.63 6.73
CA TYR A 24 5.35 0.35 7.52
C TYR A 24 5.31 -1.05 8.18
N LEU A 25 4.25 -1.34 8.93
CA LEU A 25 4.12 -2.60 9.65
C LEU A 25 3.98 -3.80 8.70
N ALA A 26 3.22 -3.67 7.62
CA ALA A 26 3.05 -4.73 6.63
C ALA A 26 4.38 -5.08 5.94
N ARG A 27 5.20 -4.08 5.58
CA ARG A 27 6.55 -4.33 5.06
C ARG A 27 7.45 -4.99 6.08
N LYS A 28 7.42 -4.53 7.34
CA LYS A 28 8.17 -5.17 8.44
C LYS A 28 7.74 -6.63 8.66
N ALA A 29 6.48 -6.96 8.45
CA ALA A 29 5.96 -8.33 8.50
C ALA A 29 6.23 -9.16 7.22
N GLY A 30 6.94 -8.60 6.24
CA GLY A 30 7.32 -9.31 5.02
C GLY A 30 6.22 -9.41 3.95
N TYR A 31 5.21 -8.54 3.99
CA TYR A 31 4.26 -8.40 2.88
C TYR A 31 4.88 -7.61 1.72
N CYS A 32 4.31 -7.76 0.53
CA CYS A 32 4.50 -6.84 -0.58
C CYS A 32 3.32 -5.86 -0.58
N VAL A 33 3.61 -4.57 -0.42
CA VAL A 33 2.62 -3.53 -0.16
C VAL A 33 2.44 -2.65 -1.39
N ILE A 34 1.19 -2.56 -1.85
CA ILE A 34 0.77 -1.65 -2.91
C ILE A 34 -0.02 -0.52 -2.24
N LEU A 35 0.39 0.73 -2.45
CA LEU A 35 -0.33 1.91 -1.97
C LEU A 35 -1.11 2.55 -3.13
N ILE A 36 -2.37 2.89 -2.88
CA ILE A 36 -3.13 3.83 -3.71
C ILE A 36 -3.44 5.09 -2.90
N ASP A 37 -3.14 6.26 -3.47
CA ASP A 37 -3.56 7.56 -2.92
C ASP A 37 -3.79 8.54 -4.08
N ARG A 38 -4.64 9.56 -3.85
CA ARG A 38 -4.86 10.66 -4.79
C ARG A 38 -3.70 11.66 -4.81
N SER A 39 -2.98 11.76 -3.70
CA SER A 39 -1.89 12.70 -3.46
C SER A 39 -0.55 12.05 -3.79
N GLU A 40 0.23 12.66 -4.67
CA GLU A 40 1.61 12.24 -4.96
C GLU A 40 2.52 12.37 -3.73
N ASN A 41 2.23 13.34 -2.87
CA ASN A 41 2.98 13.61 -1.65
C ASN A 41 2.48 12.81 -0.43
N ALA A 42 1.77 11.69 -0.65
CA ALA A 42 1.34 10.84 0.45
C ALA A 42 2.58 10.31 1.21
N PRO A 43 2.70 10.51 2.54
CA PRO A 43 3.86 10.07 3.31
C PRO A 43 4.20 8.58 3.13
N ALA A 44 3.18 7.73 2.97
CA ALA A 44 3.36 6.30 2.76
C ALA A 44 3.95 5.91 1.39
N ALA A 45 3.99 6.83 0.41
CA ALA A 45 4.45 6.52 -0.96
C ALA A 45 5.90 6.07 -1.00
N GLY A 46 6.77 6.73 -0.22
CA GLY A 46 8.19 6.34 -0.09
C GLY A 46 8.40 5.04 0.69
N LEU A 47 7.37 4.55 1.38
CA LEU A 47 7.44 3.30 2.15
C LEU A 47 6.88 2.11 1.39
N ALA A 48 5.99 2.26 0.39
CA ALA A 48 5.37 1.12 -0.30
C ALA A 48 6.35 0.42 -1.28
N ASP A 49 6.03 -0.82 -1.68
CA ASP A 49 6.77 -1.49 -2.77
C ASP A 49 6.30 -1.00 -4.15
N LEU A 50 5.02 -0.62 -4.25
CA LEU A 50 4.42 0.01 -5.43
C LEU A 50 3.48 1.12 -4.97
N PHE A 51 3.55 2.27 -5.64
CA PHE A 51 2.61 3.37 -5.46
C PHE A 51 1.85 3.63 -6.77
N VAL A 52 0.53 3.69 -6.69
CA VAL A 52 -0.34 4.05 -7.81
C VAL A 52 -1.14 5.27 -7.41
N ARG A 53 -0.89 6.39 -8.09
CA ARG A 53 -1.70 7.59 -7.91
C ARG A 53 -3.07 7.36 -8.54
N LEU A 54 -4.14 7.45 -7.75
CA LEU A 54 -5.50 7.23 -8.23
C LEU A 54 -6.51 8.10 -7.48
N ILE A 55 -7.44 8.68 -8.22
CA ILE A 55 -8.67 9.27 -7.69
C ILE A 55 -9.80 8.24 -7.83
N CYS A 56 -10.48 7.94 -6.71
CA CYS A 56 -11.70 7.17 -6.75
C CYS A 56 -12.85 8.08 -7.20
N LEU A 57 -13.42 7.78 -8.37
CA LEU A 57 -14.61 8.45 -8.87
C LEU A 57 -15.84 7.77 -8.26
N ARG A 58 -16.75 8.59 -7.72
CA ARG A 58 -18.01 8.09 -7.16
C ARG A 58 -19.03 8.03 -8.30
N SER A 59 -19.42 6.83 -8.71
CA SER A 59 -20.57 6.67 -9.60
C SER A 59 -21.85 6.91 -8.77
N ARG A 60 -22.73 7.80 -9.24
CA ARG A 60 -24.09 7.93 -8.70
C ARG A 60 -24.97 6.97 -9.49
N LEU A 61 -25.07 5.73 -9.01
CA LEU A 61 -26.16 4.82 -9.37
C LEU A 61 -27.41 5.20 -8.57
#